data_AF-A0A7S0GRL9-F1
#
_entry.id   AF-A0A7S0GRL9-F1
#
_cell.length_a   1.000
_cell.length_b   1.000
_cell.length_c   1.000
_cell.angle_alpha   90.00
_cell.angle_beta   90.00
_cell.angle_gamma   90.00
#
_symmetry.space_group_name_H-M   'P 1'
#
loop_
_entity.id
_entity.type
_entity.pdbx_description
1 polymer ?
#
loop_
_entity_poly.entity_id
_entity_poly.type
_entity_poly.pdbx_seq_one_letter_code
_entity_poly.pdbx_strand_id
1 'polypeptide(L)'
;GAAEPASSAVKAGMGAGGNVGRMLERFSAAGYSIEIVGHSLGGGVATLLALLLHAENSNIKIDVYAYAVPACVSPRLENRCHRRPTDKGGVKVISTILQDDAVPRASARNILALAKEIVERKKEWQPALAREIKDIQRRALGLWAPMTRSTHWMRMEKEGPGGALEALPANVHGGGEGTGKPLEEPLSPLDIKAAGVLLLPPGPIIHIFSKNGQRRASLVQPTWAGFGRVEVSRHMFTDHSREYITAAMRDVLAARSAPNKPPIWPDAPHIGPVLCAVCGYSVAWASSSDNPLEQSRELRHCYACGRIVCSGCSSAKLTLPEYGILSSVRVCEHCYVGSTTSPPSWRHHTKGILNDSKTP
;
A
#
# COMPACT_ATOMS: atom_id res chain seq x y z
N GLY A 1 -28.85 21.30 -36.58
CA GLY A 1 -28.54 22.14 -35.41
C GLY A 1 -28.79 21.35 -34.16
N ALA A 2 -27.73 20.93 -33.49
CA ALA A 2 -27.74 20.38 -32.13
C ALA A 2 -26.30 20.46 -31.62
N ALA A 3 -25.94 21.62 -31.07
CA ALA A 3 -24.67 21.80 -30.37
C ALA A 3 -24.85 21.35 -28.91
N GLU A 4 -23.89 20.56 -28.45
CA GLU A 4 -23.91 19.78 -27.21
C GLU A 4 -24.08 20.60 -25.91
N PRO A 5 -24.73 20.03 -24.87
CA PRO A 5 -24.82 20.59 -23.52
C PRO A 5 -23.51 20.50 -22.70
N ALA A 6 -22.43 19.91 -23.23
CA ALA A 6 -21.14 19.81 -22.52
C ALA A 6 -20.39 21.15 -22.42
N SER A 7 -20.65 22.08 -23.34
CA SER A 7 -20.01 23.41 -23.41
C SER A 7 -20.42 24.36 -22.28
N SER A 8 -21.64 24.23 -21.76
CA SER A 8 -22.18 25.14 -20.73
C SER A 8 -21.67 24.79 -19.31
N ALA A 9 -21.48 23.52 -19.00
CA ALA A 9 -20.95 23.08 -17.70
C ALA A 9 -19.48 23.47 -17.50
N VAL A 10 -18.66 23.41 -18.56
CA VAL A 10 -17.27 23.88 -18.54
C VAL A 10 -17.22 25.40 -18.35
N LYS A 11 -18.11 26.16 -19.01
CA LYS A 11 -18.19 27.62 -18.84
C LYS A 11 -18.67 28.06 -17.46
N ALA A 12 -19.59 27.32 -16.82
CA ALA A 12 -20.08 27.65 -15.48
C ALA A 12 -19.01 27.47 -14.39
N GLY A 13 -18.14 26.46 -14.50
CA GLY A 13 -16.97 26.31 -13.62
C GLY A 13 -15.88 27.37 -13.85
N MET A 14 -15.72 27.84 -15.10
CA MET A 14 -14.77 28.91 -15.45
C MET A 14 -15.18 30.30 -14.93
N GLY A 15 -16.47 30.52 -14.62
CA GLY A 15 -16.94 31.76 -14.00
C GLY A 15 -16.37 32.03 -12.60
N ALA A 16 -16.11 30.98 -11.82
CA ALA A 16 -15.39 31.07 -10.55
C ALA A 16 -13.86 31.12 -10.73
N GLY A 17 -13.34 30.55 -11.83
CA GLY A 17 -11.93 30.55 -12.21
C GLY A 17 -11.38 31.93 -12.59
N GLY A 18 -12.20 32.83 -13.13
CA GLY A 18 -11.75 34.15 -13.59
C GLY A 18 -11.14 35.07 -12.52
N ASN A 19 -11.46 34.88 -11.23
CA ASN A 19 -10.85 35.65 -10.14
C ASN A 19 -9.59 34.98 -9.59
N VAL A 20 -9.58 33.64 -9.49
CA VAL A 20 -8.40 32.89 -9.03
C VAL A 20 -7.29 32.96 -10.08
N GLY A 21 -7.60 32.80 -11.36
CA GLY A 21 -6.64 32.94 -12.46
C GLY A 21 -5.95 34.30 -12.45
N ARG A 22 -6.73 35.39 -12.43
CA ARG A 22 -6.18 36.77 -12.35
C ARG A 22 -5.36 37.03 -11.08
N MET A 23 -5.74 36.45 -9.95
CA MET A 23 -4.97 36.57 -8.71
C MET A 23 -3.61 35.85 -8.85
N LEU A 24 -3.62 34.62 -9.36
CA LEU A 24 -2.41 33.82 -9.58
C LEU A 24 -1.49 34.46 -10.63
N GLU A 25 -2.04 35.09 -11.66
CA GLU A 25 -1.28 35.88 -12.64
C GLU A 25 -0.54 37.05 -11.99
N ARG A 26 -1.17 37.78 -11.06
CA ARG A 26 -0.52 38.87 -10.33
C ARG A 26 0.63 38.37 -9.47
N PHE A 27 0.44 37.24 -8.78
CA PHE A 27 1.53 36.61 -8.02
C PHE A 27 2.66 36.13 -8.92
N SER A 28 2.34 35.50 -10.05
CA SER A 28 3.34 35.07 -11.03
C SER A 28 4.10 36.27 -11.62
N ALA A 29 3.43 37.37 -11.93
CA ALA A 29 4.05 38.60 -12.45
C ALA A 29 4.95 39.27 -11.40
N ALA A 30 4.63 39.12 -10.12
CA ALA A 30 5.47 39.54 -9.00
C ALA A 30 6.63 38.55 -8.71
N GLY A 31 6.79 37.49 -9.49
CA GLY A 31 7.90 36.54 -9.40
C GLY A 31 7.69 35.36 -8.44
N TYR A 32 6.47 35.17 -7.91
CA TYR A 32 6.17 34.02 -7.06
C TYR A 32 5.97 32.74 -7.88
N SER A 33 6.44 31.61 -7.35
CA SER A 33 6.07 30.27 -7.81
C SER A 33 4.75 29.84 -7.16
N ILE A 34 3.87 29.20 -7.93
CA ILE A 34 2.60 28.68 -7.41
C ILE A 34 2.73 27.19 -7.15
N GLU A 35 2.44 26.78 -5.93
CA GLU A 35 2.39 25.37 -5.54
C GLU A 35 0.94 24.96 -5.24
N ILE A 36 0.51 23.85 -5.82
CA ILE A 36 -0.81 23.26 -5.56
C ILE A 36 -0.61 21.86 -4.98
N VAL A 37 -1.20 21.62 -3.82
CA VAL A 37 -1.12 20.34 -3.11
C VAL A 37 -2.49 19.70 -3.06
N GLY A 38 -2.53 18.38 -3.26
CA GLY A 38 -3.78 17.64 -3.17
C GLY A 38 -3.57 16.18 -2.81
N HIS A 39 -4.47 15.64 -2.02
CA HIS A 39 -4.51 14.21 -1.67
C HIS A 39 -5.70 13.54 -2.35
N SER A 40 -5.53 12.30 -2.80
CA SER A 40 -6.59 11.49 -3.41
C SER A 40 -7.24 12.23 -4.59
N LEU A 41 -8.58 12.31 -4.62
CA LEU A 41 -9.34 13.12 -5.57
C LEU A 41 -8.81 14.57 -5.66
N GLY A 42 -8.44 15.17 -4.53
CA GLY A 42 -7.87 16.52 -4.48
C GLY A 42 -6.56 16.64 -5.25
N GLY A 43 -5.75 15.57 -5.32
CA GLY A 43 -4.55 15.54 -6.16
C GLY A 43 -4.87 15.56 -7.66
N GLY A 44 -5.95 14.90 -8.06
CA GLY A 44 -6.47 14.93 -9.43
C GLY A 44 -7.02 16.31 -9.79
N VAL A 45 -7.80 16.92 -8.89
CA VAL A 45 -8.31 18.29 -9.03
C VAL A 45 -7.15 19.29 -9.14
N ALA A 46 -6.15 19.20 -8.24
CA ALA A 46 -4.96 20.05 -8.28
C ALA A 46 -4.23 19.97 -9.62
N THR A 47 -4.06 18.75 -10.13
CA THR A 47 -3.43 18.49 -11.43
C THR A 47 -4.22 19.13 -12.58
N LEU A 48 -5.53 18.86 -12.66
CA LEU A 48 -6.36 19.37 -13.75
C LEU A 48 -6.46 20.90 -13.70
N LEU A 49 -6.57 21.47 -12.49
CA LEU A 49 -6.56 22.91 -12.27
C LEU A 49 -5.25 23.54 -12.78
N ALA A 50 -4.09 22.98 -12.43
CA ALA A 50 -2.80 23.48 -12.92
C ALA A 50 -2.71 23.45 -14.44
N LEU A 51 -3.19 22.37 -15.07
CA LEU A 51 -3.21 22.24 -16.54
C LEU A 51 -4.15 23.22 -17.23
N LEU A 52 -5.28 23.57 -16.59
CA LEU A 52 -6.23 24.58 -17.07
C LEU A 52 -5.64 25.99 -16.93
N LEU A 53 -5.10 26.35 -15.76
CA LEU A 53 -4.46 27.64 -15.52
C LEU A 53 -3.30 27.90 -16.49
N HIS A 54 -2.46 26.89 -16.74
CA HIS A 54 -1.39 27.00 -17.73
C HIS A 54 -1.88 27.05 -19.18
N ALA A 55 -3.08 26.53 -19.46
CA ALA A 55 -3.70 26.67 -20.78
C ALA A 55 -4.26 28.09 -21.01
N GLU A 56 -4.74 28.74 -19.94
CA GLU A 56 -5.17 30.15 -19.98
C GLU A 56 -3.98 31.11 -20.06
N ASN A 57 -2.91 30.83 -19.31
CA ASN A 57 -1.69 31.62 -19.33
C ASN A 57 -0.45 30.72 -19.26
N SER A 58 0.20 30.57 -20.42
CA SER A 58 1.37 29.71 -20.56
C SER A 58 2.59 30.18 -19.77
N ASN A 59 2.64 31.45 -19.33
CA ASN A 59 3.80 32.01 -18.64
C ASN A 59 3.83 31.66 -17.15
N ILE A 60 2.73 31.13 -16.61
CA ILE A 60 2.66 30.76 -15.18
C ILE A 60 3.49 29.50 -14.93
N LYS A 61 4.26 29.53 -13.84
CA LYS A 61 5.04 28.41 -13.30
C LYS A 61 4.25 27.76 -12.17
N ILE A 62 3.85 26.51 -12.34
CA ILE A 62 3.06 25.76 -11.35
C ILE A 62 3.74 24.43 -11.03
N ASP A 63 4.04 24.21 -9.75
CA ASP A 63 4.40 22.90 -9.22
C ASP A 63 3.17 22.28 -8.52
N VAL A 64 2.94 20.99 -8.75
CA VAL A 64 1.84 20.23 -8.14
C VAL A 64 2.41 19.04 -7.39
N TYR A 65 2.03 18.89 -6.12
CA TYR A 65 2.36 17.71 -5.33
C TYR A 65 1.07 16.92 -5.03
N ALA A 66 0.93 15.79 -5.71
CA ALA A 66 -0.26 14.97 -5.67
C ALA A 66 0.01 13.69 -4.85
N TYR A 67 -0.68 13.53 -3.72
CA TYR A 67 -0.52 12.37 -2.84
C TYR A 67 -1.64 11.37 -3.07
N ALA A 68 -1.31 10.10 -3.26
CA ALA A 68 -2.29 9.02 -3.42
C ALA A 68 -3.34 9.28 -4.53
N VAL A 69 -2.91 9.97 -5.59
CA VAL A 69 -3.79 10.45 -6.65
C VAL A 69 -4.28 9.30 -7.53
N PRO A 70 -5.58 9.24 -7.89
CA PRO A 70 -6.09 8.24 -8.83
C PRO A 70 -5.46 8.39 -10.21
N ALA A 71 -5.48 7.31 -10.99
CA ALA A 71 -5.18 7.38 -12.41
C ALA A 71 -6.25 8.22 -13.12
N CYS A 72 -5.97 9.50 -13.35
CA CYS A 72 -6.97 10.48 -13.79
C CYS A 72 -6.57 11.27 -15.05
N VAL A 73 -5.38 11.04 -15.60
CA VAL A 73 -4.94 11.69 -16.85
C VAL A 73 -4.76 10.68 -17.98
N SER A 74 -5.08 11.09 -19.20
CA SER A 74 -4.73 10.31 -20.39
C SER A 74 -3.23 10.44 -20.68
N PRO A 75 -2.62 9.52 -21.46
CA PRO A 75 -1.22 9.64 -21.88
C PRO A 75 -0.88 10.99 -22.54
N ARG A 76 -1.86 11.59 -23.25
CA ARG A 76 -1.69 12.92 -23.85
C ARG A 76 -1.58 14.03 -22.80
N LEU A 77 -2.36 13.96 -21.72
CA LEU A 77 -2.31 14.94 -20.63
C LEU A 77 -1.12 14.69 -19.70
N GLU A 78 -0.73 13.44 -19.50
CA GLU A 78 0.45 13.05 -18.73
C GLU A 78 1.72 13.71 -19.28
N ASN A 79 1.89 13.73 -20.61
CA ASN A 79 3.02 14.44 -21.26
C ASN A 79 3.09 15.94 -20.91
N ARG A 80 1.97 16.56 -20.51
CA ARG A 80 1.93 17.96 -20.08
C ARG A 80 2.27 18.14 -18.60
N CYS A 81 2.25 17.07 -17.81
CA CYS A 81 2.58 17.07 -16.38
C CYS A 81 4.10 17.05 -16.12
N HIS A 82 4.91 16.86 -17.16
CA HIS A 82 6.37 16.70 -17.08
C HIS A 82 7.16 17.97 -17.41
N ARG A 83 6.48 19.05 -17.81
CA ARG A 83 7.17 20.28 -18.20
C ARG A 83 7.77 20.94 -16.97
N ARG A 84 9.09 20.81 -16.79
CA ARG A 84 9.81 21.60 -15.80
C ARG A 84 9.46 23.07 -15.98
N PRO A 85 9.09 23.81 -14.92
CA PRO A 85 8.83 25.22 -15.05
C PRO A 85 10.09 25.91 -15.57
N THR A 86 9.98 26.55 -16.72
CA THR A 86 11.05 27.35 -17.32
C THR A 86 10.75 28.84 -17.12
N ASP A 87 11.63 29.73 -17.56
CA ASP A 87 11.33 31.17 -17.60
C ASP A 87 10.10 31.52 -18.45
N LYS A 88 9.68 30.60 -19.33
CA LYS A 88 8.48 30.71 -20.16
C LYS A 88 7.24 30.04 -19.54
N GLY A 89 7.29 29.68 -18.27
CA GLY A 89 6.22 28.96 -17.56
C GLY A 89 6.33 27.44 -17.66
N GLY A 90 5.33 26.74 -17.12
CA GLY A 90 5.23 25.27 -17.16
C GLY A 90 4.44 24.68 -15.99
N VAL A 91 4.02 23.42 -16.17
CA VAL A 91 3.36 22.62 -15.12
C VAL A 91 4.20 21.39 -14.84
N LYS A 92 4.64 21.26 -13.59
CA LYS A 92 5.33 20.08 -13.10
C LYS A 92 4.50 19.44 -12.02
N VAL A 93 4.12 18.18 -12.24
CA VAL A 93 3.40 17.38 -11.25
C VAL A 93 4.35 16.32 -10.72
N ILE A 94 4.39 16.15 -9.40
CA ILE A 94 5.03 15.02 -8.74
C ILE A 94 3.96 14.29 -7.95
N SER A 95 3.75 13.03 -8.29
CA SER A 95 2.87 12.15 -7.54
C SER A 95 3.64 11.39 -6.48
N THR A 96 3.05 11.16 -5.31
CA THR A 96 3.59 10.23 -4.30
C THR A 96 2.59 9.14 -3.99
N ILE A 97 3.02 7.89 -4.12
CA ILE A 97 2.18 6.71 -3.90
C ILE A 97 2.88 5.76 -2.94
N LEU A 98 2.15 5.32 -1.90
CA LEU A 98 2.65 4.39 -0.91
C LEU A 98 2.23 2.96 -1.28
N GLN A 99 3.21 2.06 -1.34
CA GLN A 99 3.05 0.61 -1.45
C GLN A 99 2.01 0.22 -2.51
N ASP A 100 1.00 -0.53 -2.08
CA ASP A 100 -0.06 -1.13 -2.86
C ASP A 100 -1.36 -0.34 -2.72
N ASP A 101 -1.28 0.97 -2.44
CA ASP A 101 -2.43 1.87 -2.42
C ASP A 101 -3.31 1.61 -3.65
N ALA A 102 -4.56 1.25 -3.38
CA ALA A 102 -5.52 0.84 -4.39
C ALA A 102 -5.95 2.00 -5.29
N VAL A 103 -6.01 3.23 -4.77
CA VAL A 103 -6.63 4.37 -5.45
C VAL A 103 -5.89 4.76 -6.74
N PRO A 104 -4.55 4.90 -6.75
CA PRO A 104 -3.79 5.16 -7.98
C PRO A 104 -3.90 4.04 -9.03
N ARG A 105 -4.28 2.83 -8.61
CA ARG A 105 -4.42 1.64 -9.45
C ARG A 105 -5.86 1.37 -9.89
N ALA A 106 -6.84 2.05 -9.29
CA ALA A 106 -8.26 1.83 -9.50
C ALA A 106 -8.78 2.50 -10.78
N SER A 107 -8.33 2.02 -11.95
CA SER A 107 -8.94 2.36 -13.25
C SER A 107 -9.95 1.29 -13.66
N ALA A 108 -10.91 1.64 -14.52
CA ALA A 108 -11.88 0.67 -15.07
C ALA A 108 -11.17 -0.55 -15.69
N ARG A 109 -10.06 -0.32 -16.40
CA ARG A 109 -9.21 -1.36 -16.98
C ARG A 109 -8.63 -2.30 -15.92
N ASN A 110 -8.04 -1.75 -14.85
CA ASN A 110 -7.38 -2.55 -13.82
C ASN A 110 -8.38 -3.28 -12.92
N ILE A 111 -9.52 -2.66 -12.61
CA ILE A 111 -10.62 -3.28 -11.85
C ILE A 111 -11.20 -4.44 -12.65
N LEU A 112 -11.40 -4.28 -13.96
CA LEU A 112 -11.84 -5.37 -14.82
C LEU A 112 -10.83 -6.52 -14.87
N ALA A 113 -9.53 -6.21 -14.96
CA ALA A 113 -8.49 -7.23 -14.90
C ALA A 113 -8.51 -8.00 -13.56
N LEU A 114 -8.66 -7.30 -12.44
CA LEU A 114 -8.81 -7.92 -11.12
C LEU A 114 -10.06 -8.79 -11.04
N ALA A 115 -11.21 -8.31 -11.54
CA ALA A 115 -12.46 -9.07 -11.54
C ALA A 115 -12.34 -10.36 -12.35
N LYS A 116 -11.70 -10.30 -13.53
CA LYS A 116 -11.40 -11.49 -14.34
C LYS A 116 -10.49 -12.46 -13.59
N GLU A 117 -9.41 -11.97 -12.98
CA GLU A 117 -8.52 -12.82 -12.17
C GLU A 117 -9.27 -13.53 -11.03
N ILE A 118 -10.16 -12.83 -10.33
CA ILE A 118 -11.00 -13.40 -9.27
C ILE A 118 -11.90 -14.52 -9.83
N VAL A 119 -12.54 -14.31 -10.98
CA VAL A 119 -13.42 -15.30 -11.60
C VAL A 119 -12.64 -16.51 -12.13
N GLU A 120 -11.54 -16.28 -12.84
CA GLU A 120 -10.68 -17.33 -13.40
C GLU A 120 -10.13 -18.24 -12.32
N ARG A 121 -9.76 -17.67 -11.17
CA ARG A 121 -9.19 -18.41 -10.03
C ARG A 121 -10.26 -18.94 -9.07
N LYS A 122 -11.55 -18.85 -9.40
CA LYS A 122 -12.67 -19.36 -8.57
C LYS A 122 -12.49 -20.80 -8.11
N LYS A 123 -11.99 -21.67 -9.00
CA LYS A 123 -11.73 -23.07 -8.68
C LYS A 123 -10.62 -23.25 -7.62
N GLU A 124 -9.69 -22.30 -7.50
CA GLU A 124 -8.61 -22.33 -6.50
C GLU A 124 -9.08 -21.78 -5.15
N TRP A 125 -9.70 -20.59 -5.13
CA TRP A 125 -9.99 -19.89 -3.87
C TRP A 125 -11.30 -20.35 -3.22
N GLN A 126 -12.31 -20.78 -3.98
CA GLN A 126 -13.61 -21.15 -3.42
C GLN A 126 -13.52 -22.37 -2.48
N PRO A 127 -12.80 -23.46 -2.84
CA PRO A 127 -12.60 -24.58 -1.91
C PRO A 127 -11.76 -24.18 -0.70
N ALA A 128 -10.74 -23.33 -0.88
CA ALA A 128 -9.90 -22.86 0.22
C ALA A 128 -10.70 -22.02 1.23
N LEU A 129 -11.54 -21.09 0.76
CA LEU A 129 -12.42 -20.28 1.60
C LEU A 129 -13.45 -21.14 2.34
N ALA A 130 -14.09 -22.09 1.64
CA ALA A 130 -15.04 -23.01 2.27
C ALA A 130 -14.37 -23.85 3.38
N ARG A 131 -13.11 -24.26 3.18
CA ARG A 131 -12.32 -24.95 4.21
C ARG A 131 -12.00 -24.04 5.39
N GLU A 132 -11.58 -22.80 5.15
CA GLU A 132 -11.34 -21.82 6.23
C GLU A 132 -12.58 -21.58 7.10
N ILE A 133 -13.75 -21.41 6.48
CA ILE A 133 -15.01 -21.23 7.20
C ILE A 133 -15.30 -22.46 8.09
N LYS A 134 -15.12 -23.67 7.55
CA LYS A 134 -15.31 -24.91 8.32
C LYS A 134 -14.33 -25.05 9.48
N ASP A 135 -13.06 -24.70 9.27
CA ASP A 135 -12.02 -24.76 10.31
C ASP A 135 -12.31 -23.77 11.44
N ILE A 136 -12.78 -22.56 11.09
CA ILE A 136 -13.23 -21.55 12.05
C ILE A 136 -14.45 -22.06 12.83
N GLN A 137 -15.45 -22.63 12.16
CA GLN A 137 -16.64 -23.19 12.81
C GLN A 137 -16.28 -24.33 13.77
N ARG A 138 -15.43 -25.26 13.35
CA ARG A 138 -14.93 -26.35 14.20
C ARG A 138 -14.21 -25.82 15.43
N ARG A 139 -13.39 -24.79 15.27
CA ARG A 139 -12.67 -24.15 16.39
C ARG A 139 -13.63 -23.45 17.36
N ALA A 140 -14.68 -22.80 16.85
CA ALA A 140 -15.72 -22.20 17.67
C ALA A 140 -16.48 -23.26 18.50
N LEU A 141 -16.81 -24.42 17.89
CA LEU A 141 -17.45 -25.54 18.61
C LEU A 141 -16.56 -26.11 19.72
N GLY A 142 -15.23 -26.06 19.56
CA GLY A 142 -14.26 -26.38 20.61
C GLY A 142 -14.07 -25.27 21.65
N LEU A 143 -15.03 -24.37 21.82
CA LEU A 143 -14.98 -23.21 22.72
C LEU A 143 -13.74 -22.33 22.52
N TRP A 144 -13.19 -22.27 21.30
CA TRP A 144 -11.92 -21.60 21.02
C TRP A 144 -10.78 -22.02 21.96
N ALA A 145 -10.69 -23.32 22.27
CA ALA A 145 -9.60 -23.88 23.05
C ALA A 145 -8.23 -23.33 22.56
N PRO A 146 -7.33 -22.91 23.48
CA PRO A 146 -6.06 -22.32 23.10
C PRO A 146 -5.25 -23.26 22.21
N MET A 147 -4.77 -22.76 21.07
CA MET A 147 -3.81 -23.52 20.27
C MET A 147 -2.48 -23.54 21.02
N THR A 148 -1.93 -24.73 21.20
CA THR A 148 -0.59 -24.93 21.73
C THR A 148 0.33 -25.48 20.64
N ARG A 149 1.64 -25.31 20.81
CA ARG A 149 2.63 -25.83 19.85
C ARG A 149 2.56 -27.36 19.73
N SER A 150 2.31 -28.05 20.84
CA SER A 150 2.17 -29.50 20.90
C SER A 150 0.91 -30.00 20.21
N THR A 151 -0.25 -29.35 20.43
CA THR A 151 -1.50 -29.72 19.77
C THR A 151 -1.42 -29.55 18.25
N HIS A 152 -0.74 -28.50 17.78
CA HIS A 152 -0.54 -28.28 16.34
C HIS A 152 0.40 -29.32 15.73
N TRP A 153 1.51 -29.67 16.41
CA TRP A 153 2.41 -30.72 15.93
C TRP A 153 1.72 -32.07 15.76
N MET A 154 0.91 -32.48 16.74
CA MET A 154 0.12 -33.72 16.67
C MET A 154 -0.88 -33.73 15.51
N ARG A 155 -1.46 -32.57 15.17
CA ARG A 155 -2.35 -32.41 14.02
C ARG A 155 -1.59 -32.59 12.70
N MET A 156 -0.42 -31.98 12.57
CA MET A 156 0.44 -32.14 11.39
C MET A 156 0.90 -33.59 11.19
N GLU A 157 1.24 -34.32 12.27
CA GLU A 157 1.63 -35.73 12.20
C GLU A 157 0.48 -36.64 11.73
N LYS A 158 -0.76 -36.35 12.14
CA LYS A 158 -1.94 -37.13 11.76
C LYS A 158 -2.41 -36.88 10.33
N GLU A 159 -2.33 -35.64 9.88
CA GLU A 159 -2.92 -35.19 8.61
C GLU A 159 -1.90 -35.12 7.45
N GLY A 160 -0.59 -35.18 7.76
CA GLY A 160 0.49 -35.05 6.77
C GLY A 160 0.65 -33.62 6.21
N PRO A 161 1.76 -33.31 5.51
CA PRO A 161 1.93 -32.01 4.85
C PRO A 161 0.98 -31.93 3.63
N GLY A 162 -0.24 -31.45 3.86
CA GLY A 162 -1.26 -31.29 2.82
C GLY A 162 -2.39 -32.31 2.88
N GLY A 163 -2.98 -32.50 4.07
CA GLY A 163 -4.17 -33.34 4.34
C GLY A 163 -5.01 -33.69 3.12
N ALA A 164 -4.97 -34.99 2.79
CA ALA A 164 -5.55 -35.60 1.61
C ALA A 164 -7.02 -35.20 1.40
N LEU A 165 -7.34 -35.04 0.11
CA LEU A 165 -8.65 -34.72 -0.43
C LEU A 165 -9.62 -35.90 -0.23
N GLU A 166 -10.14 -36.12 0.97
CA GLU A 166 -11.34 -36.96 1.12
C GLU A 166 -12.57 -36.15 0.74
N ALA A 167 -13.06 -36.40 -0.48
CA ALA A 167 -14.37 -35.95 -0.91
C ALA A 167 -15.44 -36.59 0.00
N LEU A 168 -16.19 -35.75 0.71
CA LEU A 168 -17.37 -36.17 1.46
C LEU A 168 -18.62 -35.47 0.91
N PRO A 169 -19.79 -36.13 1.05
CA PRO A 169 -20.88 -36.01 0.09
C PRO A 169 -21.52 -34.63 0.12
N ALA A 170 -22.01 -34.23 -1.06
CA ALA A 170 -22.91 -33.11 -1.22
C ALA A 170 -24.14 -33.37 -0.35
N ASN A 171 -24.20 -32.76 0.84
CA ASN A 171 -25.42 -32.43 1.60
C ASN A 171 -25.02 -31.87 2.98
N VAL A 172 -24.59 -30.61 3.01
CA VAL A 172 -24.75 -29.76 4.21
C VAL A 172 -25.25 -28.41 3.72
N HIS A 173 -26.57 -28.30 3.59
CA HIS A 173 -27.24 -27.01 3.52
C HIS A 173 -27.26 -26.43 4.94
N GLY A 174 -26.53 -25.35 5.15
CA GLY A 174 -26.45 -24.67 6.43
C GLY A 174 -25.97 -23.23 6.30
N GLY A 175 -26.92 -22.32 6.07
CA GLY A 175 -26.91 -20.97 6.66
C GLY A 175 -26.20 -19.86 5.88
N GLY A 176 -27.01 -18.98 5.27
CA GLY A 176 -26.65 -17.60 4.94
C GLY A 176 -26.83 -17.22 3.48
N GLU A 177 -28.06 -17.11 3.00
CA GLU A 177 -28.36 -16.40 1.74
C GLU A 177 -28.08 -14.91 1.94
N GLY A 178 -26.84 -14.50 1.69
CA GLY A 178 -26.57 -13.15 1.26
C GLY A 178 -27.17 -12.99 -0.14
N THR A 179 -28.11 -12.07 -0.30
CA THR A 179 -28.73 -11.69 -1.58
C THR A 179 -27.73 -10.93 -2.47
N GLY A 180 -26.55 -11.50 -2.69
CA GLY A 180 -25.60 -11.03 -3.69
C GLY A 180 -26.06 -11.56 -5.04
N LYS A 181 -26.39 -10.66 -5.96
CA LYS A 181 -26.61 -11.02 -7.37
C LYS A 181 -25.45 -11.91 -7.86
N PRO A 182 -25.71 -12.88 -8.76
CA PRO A 182 -24.65 -13.67 -9.38
C PRO A 182 -23.58 -12.74 -9.97
N LEU A 183 -22.31 -13.02 -9.67
CA LEU A 183 -21.13 -12.38 -10.29
C LEU A 183 -21.00 -12.67 -11.81
N GLU A 184 -22.06 -13.18 -12.43
CA GLU A 184 -22.10 -13.67 -13.82
C GLU A 184 -22.89 -12.76 -14.77
N GLU A 185 -23.41 -11.60 -14.30
CA GLU A 185 -23.97 -10.61 -15.23
C GLU A 185 -22.86 -10.16 -16.21
N PRO A 186 -23.06 -10.29 -17.54
CA PRO A 186 -22.10 -9.81 -18.53
C PRO A 186 -21.84 -8.32 -18.34
N LEU A 187 -20.58 -7.91 -18.42
CA LEU A 187 -20.21 -6.50 -18.33
C LEU A 187 -20.97 -5.67 -19.36
N SER A 188 -21.44 -4.49 -18.96
CA SER A 188 -22.17 -3.64 -19.89
C SER A 188 -21.23 -3.12 -21.00
N PRO A 189 -21.75 -2.77 -22.19
CA PRO A 189 -20.95 -2.14 -23.25
C PRO A 189 -20.21 -0.88 -22.80
N LEU A 190 -20.77 -0.15 -21.81
CA LEU A 190 -20.14 1.02 -21.21
C LEU A 190 -18.91 0.65 -20.38
N ASP A 191 -18.96 -0.46 -19.65
CA ASP A 191 -17.83 -0.97 -18.85
C ASP A 191 -16.67 -1.41 -19.74
N ILE A 192 -16.98 -2.05 -20.88
CA ILE A 192 -15.99 -2.47 -21.88
C ILE A 192 -15.31 -1.24 -22.51
N LYS A 193 -16.10 -0.22 -22.87
CA LYS A 193 -15.57 1.03 -23.43
C LYS A 193 -14.70 1.78 -22.42
N ALA A 194 -15.15 1.86 -21.16
CA ALA A 194 -14.37 2.47 -20.08
C ALA A 194 -13.06 1.72 -19.81
N ALA A 195 -13.07 0.39 -19.86
CA ALA A 195 -11.86 -0.44 -19.75
C ALA A 195 -10.88 -0.25 -20.92
N GLY A 196 -11.36 0.23 -22.08
CA GLY A 196 -10.52 0.61 -23.21
C GLY A 196 -9.76 1.93 -23.02
N VAL A 197 -10.12 2.75 -22.03
CA VAL A 197 -9.45 4.03 -21.77
C VAL A 197 -8.28 3.83 -20.82
N LEU A 198 -7.07 4.09 -21.31
CA LEU A 198 -5.88 4.14 -20.47
C LEU A 198 -5.83 5.46 -19.70
N LEU A 199 -5.91 5.36 -18.37
CA LEU A 199 -5.64 6.46 -17.45
C LEU A 199 -4.37 6.15 -16.67
N LEU A 200 -3.63 7.21 -16.37
CA LEU A 200 -2.36 7.18 -15.66
C LEU A 200 -2.42 8.13 -14.45
N PRO A 201 -1.70 7.83 -13.36
CA PRO A 201 -1.40 8.84 -12.35
C PRO A 201 -0.61 9.99 -13.00
N PRO A 202 -0.84 11.24 -12.61
CA PRO A 202 -0.20 12.38 -13.25
C PRO A 202 1.25 12.59 -12.81
N GLY A 203 2.14 12.80 -13.78
CA GLY A 203 3.54 13.14 -13.53
C GLY A 203 4.41 11.97 -13.06
N PRO A 204 5.71 12.20 -12.82
CA PRO A 204 6.59 11.21 -12.25
C PRO A 204 6.15 10.85 -10.84
N ILE A 205 6.28 9.58 -10.48
CA ILE A 205 5.77 9.03 -9.23
C ILE A 205 6.94 8.73 -8.30
N ILE A 206 6.93 9.33 -7.12
CA ILE A 206 7.69 8.85 -5.96
C ILE A 206 6.93 7.65 -5.39
N HIS A 207 7.36 6.45 -5.73
CA HIS A 207 6.80 5.23 -5.18
C HIS A 207 7.55 4.83 -3.91
N ILE A 208 6.85 4.84 -2.78
CA ILE A 208 7.40 4.46 -1.48
C ILE A 208 7.04 3.00 -1.22
N PHE A 209 8.02 2.12 -1.01
CA PHE A 209 7.81 0.69 -0.81
C PHE A 209 8.61 0.15 0.39
N SER A 210 8.26 -1.03 0.89
CA SER A 210 9.03 -1.72 1.94
C SER A 210 9.98 -2.75 1.34
N LYS A 211 11.22 -2.79 1.81
CA LYS A 211 12.20 -3.84 1.51
C LYS A 211 13.01 -4.16 2.75
N ASN A 212 13.06 -5.43 3.14
CA ASN A 212 13.78 -5.91 4.33
C ASN A 212 13.42 -5.13 5.61
N GLY A 213 12.13 -4.87 5.83
CA GLY A 213 11.64 -4.10 6.99
C GLY A 213 11.90 -2.60 6.94
N GLN A 214 12.53 -2.07 5.90
CA GLN A 214 12.84 -0.65 5.76
C GLN A 214 11.99 0.00 4.66
N ARG A 215 11.49 1.22 4.91
CA ARG A 215 10.82 2.02 3.86
C ARG A 215 11.86 2.63 2.92
N ARG A 216 11.61 2.53 1.62
CA ARG A 216 12.45 3.07 0.55
C ARG A 216 11.57 3.81 -0.46
N ALA A 217 12.18 4.69 -1.25
CA ALA A 217 11.47 5.39 -2.31
C ALA A 217 12.28 5.36 -3.61
N SER A 218 11.58 5.17 -4.72
CA SER A 218 12.11 5.29 -6.08
C SER A 218 11.25 6.25 -6.88
N LEU A 219 11.89 6.99 -7.80
CA LEU A 219 11.18 7.75 -8.81
C LEU A 219 10.88 6.82 -9.99
N VAL A 220 9.62 6.69 -10.37
CA VAL A 220 9.17 5.83 -11.47
C VAL A 220 8.25 6.60 -12.42
N GLN A 221 8.16 6.14 -13.66
CA GLN A 221 7.21 6.68 -14.64
C GLN A 221 5.80 6.13 -14.36
N PRO A 222 4.74 6.88 -14.67
CA PRO A 222 3.37 6.42 -14.45
C PRO A 222 2.96 5.26 -15.36
N THR A 223 3.73 4.99 -16.42
CA THR A 223 3.59 3.81 -17.28
C THR A 223 4.26 2.55 -16.71
N TRP A 224 4.90 2.62 -15.54
CA TRP A 224 5.49 1.45 -14.91
C TRP A 224 4.42 0.39 -14.61
N ALA A 225 4.70 -0.86 -14.99
CA ALA A 225 3.74 -1.96 -14.94
C ALA A 225 3.15 -2.21 -13.53
N GLY A 226 3.86 -1.83 -12.47
CA GLY A 226 3.39 -1.96 -11.09
C GLY A 226 2.16 -1.12 -10.73
N PHE A 227 1.77 -0.14 -11.57
CA PHE A 227 0.51 0.61 -11.43
C PHE A 227 -0.61 0.09 -12.35
N GLY A 228 -0.31 -0.89 -13.21
CA GLY A 228 -1.28 -1.55 -14.08
C GLY A 228 -2.08 -2.68 -13.40
N ARG A 229 -1.80 -2.95 -12.12
CA ARG A 229 -2.45 -4.02 -11.35
C ARG A 229 -2.86 -3.52 -9.97
N VAL A 230 -4.05 -3.93 -9.52
CA VAL A 230 -4.50 -3.73 -8.14
C VAL A 230 -4.05 -4.95 -7.32
N GLU A 231 -3.04 -4.75 -6.47
CA GLU A 231 -2.55 -5.79 -5.57
C GLU A 231 -3.46 -5.87 -4.34
N VAL A 232 -4.10 -7.02 -4.12
CA VAL A 232 -4.98 -7.23 -2.97
C VAL A 232 -4.13 -7.48 -1.72
N SER A 233 -4.06 -6.46 -0.87
CA SER A 233 -3.32 -6.54 0.40
C SER A 233 -4.19 -6.04 1.56
N ARG A 234 -3.83 -6.44 2.80
CA ARG A 234 -4.50 -5.96 4.02
C ARG A 234 -4.40 -4.44 4.20
N HIS A 235 -3.42 -3.81 3.55
CA HIS A 235 -3.08 -2.40 3.75
C HIS A 235 -3.43 -1.52 2.55
N MET A 236 -3.94 -2.07 1.44
CA MET A 236 -4.17 -1.32 0.20
C MET A 236 -5.05 -0.07 0.36
N PHE A 237 -5.93 -0.04 1.36
CA PHE A 237 -6.73 1.14 1.70
C PHE A 237 -6.13 2.00 2.82
N THR A 238 -5.37 1.41 3.74
CA THR A 238 -4.67 2.20 4.79
C THR A 238 -3.46 2.93 4.23
N ASP A 239 -2.80 2.37 3.21
CA ASP A 239 -1.70 3.00 2.49
C ASP A 239 -2.14 4.29 1.77
N HIS A 240 -3.44 4.44 1.53
CA HIS A 240 -4.04 5.65 0.98
C HIS A 240 -4.03 6.84 1.95
N SER A 241 -3.91 6.61 3.25
CA SER A 241 -4.06 7.68 4.25
C SER A 241 -2.85 8.62 4.28
N ARG A 242 -3.14 9.92 4.47
CA ARG A 242 -2.13 10.98 4.58
C ARG A 242 -1.17 10.72 5.73
N GLU A 243 -1.68 10.18 6.83
CA GLU A 243 -0.92 9.89 8.05
C GLU A 243 0.14 8.83 7.77
N TYR A 244 -0.22 7.74 7.07
CA TYR A 244 0.72 6.69 6.68
C TYR A 244 1.72 7.15 5.61
N ILE A 245 1.28 7.94 4.63
CA ILE A 245 2.18 8.52 3.62
C ILE A 245 3.22 9.43 4.28
N THR A 246 2.80 10.29 5.20
CA THR A 246 3.70 11.20 5.94
C THR A 246 4.70 10.43 6.78
N ALA A 247 4.24 9.41 7.51
CA ALA A 247 5.12 8.55 8.29
C ALA A 247 6.14 7.82 7.38
N ALA A 248 5.69 7.29 6.25
CA ALA A 248 6.55 6.58 5.31
C ALA A 248 7.61 7.49 4.68
N MET A 249 7.30 8.76 4.40
CA MET A 249 8.32 9.73 3.94
C MET A 249 9.40 9.96 4.99
N ARG A 250 9.02 10.10 6.27
CA ARG A 250 9.98 10.25 7.37
C ARG A 250 10.84 8.99 7.52
N ASP A 251 10.24 7.81 7.41
CA ASP A 251 10.96 6.54 7.45
C ASP A 251 11.96 6.43 6.28
N VAL A 252 11.60 6.90 5.07
CA VAL A 252 12.51 6.94 3.91
C VAL A 252 13.70 7.86 4.18
N LEU A 253 13.48 9.03 4.77
CA LEU A 253 14.57 9.94 5.13
C LEU A 253 15.48 9.33 6.18
N ALA A 254 14.92 8.73 7.23
CA ALA A 254 15.69 8.04 8.26
C ALA A 254 16.49 6.86 7.68
N ALA A 255 15.87 6.07 6.80
CA ALA A 255 16.52 4.96 6.09
C ALA A 255 17.70 5.40 5.22
N ARG A 256 17.60 6.56 4.56
CA ARG A 256 18.68 7.12 3.73
C ARG A 256 19.85 7.64 4.56
N SER A 257 19.57 8.14 5.76
CA SER A 257 20.58 8.63 6.71
C SER A 257 21.14 7.54 7.62
N ALA A 258 20.63 6.30 7.52
CA ALA A 258 21.03 5.20 8.39
C ALA A 258 22.50 4.81 8.15
N PRO A 259 23.28 4.55 9.22
CA PRO A 259 24.67 4.14 9.07
C PRO A 259 24.81 2.73 8.50
N ASN A 260 23.84 1.84 8.77
CA ASN A 260 23.88 0.44 8.37
C ASN A 260 22.68 0.06 7.51
N LYS A 261 22.87 -0.95 6.65
CA LYS A 261 21.77 -1.58 5.91
C LYS A 261 21.06 -2.61 6.79
N PRO A 262 19.74 -2.75 6.68
CA PRO A 262 19.00 -3.79 7.41
C PRO A 262 19.42 -5.20 6.92
N PRO A 263 19.26 -6.23 7.77
CA PRO A 263 19.49 -7.62 7.37
C PRO A 263 18.58 -8.03 6.22
N ILE A 264 19.03 -8.98 5.40
CA ILE A 264 18.21 -9.54 4.31
C ILE A 264 17.09 -10.39 4.92
N TRP A 265 15.86 -10.20 4.43
CA TRP A 265 14.73 -11.04 4.78
C TRP A 265 14.68 -12.18 3.76
N PRO A 266 14.86 -13.45 4.17
CA PRO A 266 14.79 -14.58 3.25
C PRO A 266 13.35 -14.80 2.80
N ASP A 267 13.22 -15.29 1.57
CA ASP A 267 11.94 -15.75 1.04
C ASP A 267 11.45 -16.99 1.80
N ALA A 268 10.14 -17.12 1.88
CA ALA A 268 9.52 -18.32 2.41
C ALA A 268 9.71 -19.48 1.41
N PRO A 269 9.98 -20.72 1.86
CA PRO A 269 9.89 -21.89 0.99
C PRO A 269 8.51 -21.95 0.30
N HIS A 270 8.52 -22.24 -1.00
CA HIS A 270 7.29 -22.35 -1.80
C HIS A 270 6.49 -23.64 -1.51
N ILE A 271 7.15 -24.66 -0.97
CA ILE A 271 6.58 -25.98 -0.67
C ILE A 271 6.92 -26.35 0.76
N GLY A 272 5.92 -26.83 1.50
CA GLY A 272 6.08 -27.36 2.86
C GLY A 272 5.91 -26.33 3.98
N PRO A 273 6.13 -26.74 5.23
CA PRO A 273 5.97 -25.87 6.39
C PRO A 273 7.09 -24.83 6.49
N VAL A 274 6.73 -23.57 6.70
CA VAL A 274 7.68 -22.51 7.06
C VAL A 274 7.96 -22.59 8.56
N LEU A 275 9.21 -22.85 8.95
CA LEU A 275 9.60 -23.04 10.34
C LEU A 275 10.12 -21.74 10.98
N CYS A 276 9.82 -21.57 12.27
CA CYS A 276 10.34 -20.47 13.07
C CYS A 276 11.82 -20.70 13.41
N ALA A 277 12.67 -19.71 13.12
CA ALA A 277 14.10 -19.76 13.42
C ALA A 277 14.46 -19.69 14.92
N VAL A 278 13.47 -19.56 15.81
CA VAL A 278 13.67 -19.55 17.26
C VAL A 278 13.26 -20.90 17.85
N CYS A 279 12.01 -21.32 17.65
CA CYS A 279 11.47 -22.51 18.29
C CYS A 279 11.37 -23.75 17.38
N GLY A 280 11.67 -23.64 16.08
CA GLY A 280 11.60 -24.75 15.13
C GLY A 280 10.19 -25.15 14.67
N TYR A 281 9.13 -24.69 15.34
CA TYR A 281 7.74 -24.99 14.95
C TYR A 281 7.30 -24.21 13.70
N SER A 282 6.31 -24.75 12.98
CA SER A 282 5.62 -24.05 11.88
C SER A 282 5.17 -22.66 12.30
N VAL A 283 5.42 -21.61 11.52
CA VAL A 283 4.99 -20.24 11.85
C VAL A 283 3.46 -20.09 11.91
N ALA A 284 2.73 -20.98 11.24
CA ALA A 284 1.28 -21.04 11.24
C ALA A 284 0.71 -21.78 12.46
N TRP A 285 1.53 -22.17 13.47
CA TRP A 285 1.08 -23.05 14.55
C TRP A 285 -0.13 -22.56 15.35
N ALA A 286 -0.37 -21.25 15.38
CA ALA A 286 -1.50 -20.64 16.08
C ALA A 286 -2.77 -20.51 15.22
N SER A 287 -2.66 -20.75 13.91
CA SER A 287 -3.75 -20.66 12.93
C SER A 287 -4.83 -21.72 13.19
N SER A 288 -6.05 -21.42 12.78
CA SER A 288 -7.16 -22.37 12.81
C SER A 288 -7.12 -23.34 11.63
N SER A 289 -6.55 -22.91 10.49
CA SER A 289 -6.43 -23.68 9.27
C SER A 289 -4.96 -23.83 8.85
N ASP A 290 -4.65 -24.95 8.20
CA ASP A 290 -3.29 -25.31 7.75
C ASP A 290 -3.08 -25.03 6.26
N ASN A 291 -3.86 -24.10 5.69
CA ASN A 291 -3.73 -23.78 4.29
C ASN A 291 -2.48 -22.89 4.04
N PRO A 292 -1.89 -22.93 2.83
CA PRO A 292 -0.71 -22.10 2.50
C PRO A 292 -0.95 -20.58 2.60
N LEU A 293 -2.19 -20.12 2.45
CA LEU A 293 -2.56 -18.71 2.57
C LEU A 293 -2.43 -18.22 4.02
N GLU A 294 -2.88 -19.00 5.00
CA GLU A 294 -2.71 -18.70 6.41
C GLU A 294 -1.24 -18.74 6.82
N GLN A 295 -0.46 -19.68 6.30
CA GLN A 295 0.99 -19.67 6.51
C GLN A 295 1.62 -18.37 6.03
N SER A 296 1.23 -17.89 4.84
CA SER A 296 1.70 -16.62 4.30
C SER A 296 1.27 -15.41 5.15
N ARG A 297 0.06 -15.46 5.75
CA ARG A 297 -0.47 -14.43 6.65
C ARG A 297 0.22 -14.40 8.01
N GLU A 298 0.64 -15.56 8.50
CA GLU A 298 1.29 -15.74 9.80
C GLU A 298 2.83 -15.65 9.72
N LEU A 299 3.41 -15.67 8.52
CA LEU A 299 4.83 -15.46 8.34
C LEU A 299 5.23 -14.06 8.79
N ARG A 300 6.25 -14.00 9.65
CA ARG A 300 6.82 -12.74 10.14
C ARG A 300 8.34 -12.80 10.09
N HIS A 301 8.97 -11.69 9.74
CA HIS A 301 10.42 -11.54 9.85
C HIS A 301 10.79 -10.73 11.09
N CYS A 302 11.91 -11.08 11.71
CA CYS A 302 12.54 -10.24 12.72
C CYS A 302 13.22 -9.04 12.04
N TYR A 303 12.92 -7.82 12.46
CA TYR A 303 13.53 -6.63 11.85
C TYR A 303 15.04 -6.51 12.16
N ALA A 304 15.50 -7.08 13.28
CA ALA A 304 16.89 -6.98 13.71
C ALA A 304 17.82 -8.03 13.06
N CYS A 305 17.37 -9.27 12.86
CA CYS A 305 18.20 -10.33 12.27
C CYS A 305 17.69 -10.88 10.93
N GLY A 306 16.53 -10.43 10.46
CA GLY A 306 15.92 -10.83 9.19
C GLY A 306 15.29 -12.22 9.16
N ARG A 307 15.52 -13.08 10.17
CA ARG A 307 15.01 -14.46 10.16
C ARG A 307 13.49 -14.54 10.29
N ILE A 308 12.92 -15.59 9.71
CA ILE A 308 11.49 -15.93 9.82
C ILE A 308 11.18 -16.44 11.23
N VAL A 309 10.13 -15.90 11.85
CA VAL A 309 9.73 -16.20 13.23
C VAL A 309 8.21 -16.27 13.38
N CYS A 310 7.73 -17.08 14.32
CA CYS A 310 6.30 -17.13 14.65
C CYS A 310 5.89 -15.96 15.55
N SER A 311 4.58 -15.69 15.63
CA SER A 311 4.01 -14.65 16.51
C SER A 311 4.46 -14.79 17.97
N GLY A 312 4.49 -16.02 18.49
CA GLY A 312 4.88 -16.29 19.89
C GLY A 312 6.34 -15.94 20.22
N CYS A 313 7.28 -16.25 19.32
CA CYS A 313 8.71 -15.96 19.53
C CYS A 313 9.11 -14.52 19.16
N SER A 314 8.13 -13.67 18.82
CA SER A 314 8.37 -12.31 18.33
C SER A 314 7.34 -11.31 18.86
N SER A 315 6.88 -11.50 20.09
CA SER A 315 5.94 -10.60 20.77
C SER A 315 6.57 -9.24 21.11
N ALA A 316 7.88 -9.21 21.31
CA ALA A 316 8.63 -8.01 21.68
C ALA A 316 8.88 -7.07 20.49
N LYS A 317 9.09 -5.80 20.82
CA LYS A 317 9.38 -4.75 19.84
C LYS A 317 10.55 -3.88 20.27
N LEU A 318 11.30 -3.38 19.29
CA LEU A 318 12.42 -2.43 19.46
C LEU A 318 12.36 -1.35 18.38
N THR A 319 12.96 -0.20 18.65
CA THR A 319 13.42 0.71 17.59
C THR A 319 14.80 0.26 17.12
N LEU A 320 15.11 0.45 15.84
CA LEU A 320 16.41 0.08 15.26
C LEU A 320 17.00 1.29 14.50
N PRO A 321 17.46 2.35 15.21
CA PRO A 321 17.98 3.57 14.60
C PRO A 321 19.19 3.33 13.70
N GLU A 322 19.99 2.29 13.98
CA GLU A 322 21.13 1.88 13.17
C GLU A 322 20.74 1.50 11.73
N TYR A 323 19.49 1.10 11.51
CA TYR A 323 18.89 0.83 10.20
C TYR A 323 17.91 1.93 9.76
N GLY A 324 17.85 3.06 10.47
CA GLY A 324 16.91 4.14 10.20
C GLY A 324 15.45 3.77 10.46
N ILE A 325 15.19 2.76 11.31
CA ILE A 325 13.84 2.33 11.69
C ILE A 325 13.52 2.93 13.06
N LEU A 326 12.87 4.09 13.03
CA LEU A 326 12.58 4.86 14.25
C LEU A 326 11.29 4.43 14.95
N SER A 327 10.43 3.70 14.25
CA SER A 327 9.21 3.13 14.82
C SER A 327 9.50 1.86 15.61
N SER A 328 8.63 1.54 16.57
CA SER A 328 8.72 0.30 17.35
C SER A 328 8.30 -0.89 16.49
N VAL A 329 9.27 -1.68 16.03
CA VAL A 329 9.09 -2.81 15.12
C VAL A 329 9.34 -4.15 15.80
N ARG A 330 8.80 -5.21 15.21
CA ARG A 330 8.89 -6.58 15.71
C ARG A 330 10.33 -7.10 15.70
N VAL A 331 10.75 -7.69 16.81
CA VAL A 331 12.00 -8.46 16.88
C VAL A 331 11.75 -9.83 17.51
N CYS A 332 12.61 -10.80 17.21
CA CYS A 332 12.55 -12.08 17.88
C CYS A 332 13.08 -11.97 19.31
N GLU A 333 12.69 -12.93 20.15
CA GLU A 333 13.07 -12.97 21.56
C GLU A 333 14.60 -12.95 21.76
N HIS A 334 15.37 -13.66 20.93
CA HIS A 334 16.83 -13.64 21.00
C HIS A 334 17.42 -12.24 20.75
N CYS A 335 16.91 -11.52 19.74
CA CYS A 335 17.36 -10.15 19.45
C CYS A 335 16.91 -9.18 20.54
N TYR A 336 15.71 -9.38 21.10
CA TYR A 336 15.21 -8.58 22.19
C TYR A 336 16.09 -8.70 23.43
N VAL A 337 16.32 -9.93 23.90
CA VAL A 337 17.17 -10.19 25.07
C VAL A 337 18.60 -9.71 24.84
N GLY A 338 19.20 -9.97 23.68
CA GLY A 338 20.56 -9.50 23.36
C GLY A 338 20.70 -7.98 23.42
N SER A 339 19.64 -7.23 23.07
CA SER A 339 19.64 -5.76 23.17
C SER A 339 19.52 -5.24 24.61
N THR A 340 18.88 -5.99 25.51
CA THR A 340 18.64 -5.57 26.90
C THR A 340 19.71 -6.05 27.88
N THR A 341 20.43 -7.12 27.57
CA THR A 341 21.51 -7.69 28.40
C THR A 341 22.90 -7.17 28.06
N SER A 342 23.05 -6.43 26.97
CA SER A 342 24.29 -5.74 26.65
C SER A 342 24.50 -4.56 27.63
N PRO A 343 25.64 -4.46 28.35
CA PRO A 343 25.91 -3.33 29.23
C PRO A 343 25.93 -2.01 28.42
N PRO A 344 25.57 -0.87 29.03
CA PRO A 344 25.31 0.37 28.31
C PRO A 344 26.63 1.04 27.88
N SER A 345 27.21 0.65 26.75
CA SER A 345 28.40 1.33 26.19
C SER A 345 28.09 2.32 25.07
N TRP A 346 26.83 2.62 24.77
CA TRP A 346 26.45 3.52 23.64
C TRP A 346 25.28 4.47 23.93
N ARG A 347 25.27 5.12 25.09
CA ARG A 347 24.45 6.34 25.31
C ARG A 347 25.35 7.57 25.35
N HIS A 348 25.95 7.92 24.22
CA HIS A 348 26.44 9.28 24.01
C HIS A 348 25.82 9.87 22.74
N HIS A 349 25.48 11.15 22.83
CA HIS A 349 24.82 11.99 21.83
C HIS A 349 23.28 11.99 21.82
N THR A 350 22.68 12.44 22.92
CA THR A 350 21.56 13.40 22.88
C THR A 350 21.36 14.04 24.25
N LYS A 351 22.30 14.90 24.70
CA LYS A 351 22.01 15.98 25.65
C LYS A 351 22.98 17.13 25.38
N GLY A 352 22.45 18.30 25.02
CA GLY A 352 23.25 19.53 25.05
C GLY A 352 22.98 20.59 23.99
N ILE A 353 21.73 20.82 23.56
CA ILE A 353 21.33 22.15 23.04
C ILE A 353 19.87 22.38 23.46
N LEU A 354 19.70 23.06 24.60
CA LEU A 354 18.55 23.92 24.99
C LEU A 354 18.65 24.15 26.49
N ASN A 355 19.27 25.28 26.86
CA ASN A 355 18.79 26.19 27.88
C ASN A 355 19.74 27.39 27.95
N ASP A 356 19.49 28.35 27.06
CA ASP A 356 19.77 29.75 27.34
C ASP A 356 18.54 30.38 28.02
N SER A 357 18.82 31.37 28.86
CA SER A 357 17.91 32.27 29.60
C SER A 357 17.42 31.79 30.97
N LYS A 358 18.05 32.27 32.05
CA LYS A 358 17.77 33.59 32.66
C LYS A 358 18.66 33.85 33.88
N THR A 359 19.19 35.07 33.90
CA THR A 359 19.80 35.88 34.97
C THR A 359 18.85 36.09 36.17
N PRO A 360 19.25 36.71 37.32
CA PRO A 360 20.17 37.84 37.52
C PRO A 360 21.65 37.49 37.59
#